data_AF-A0A2H9M9F8-F1
#
_entry.id   AF-A0A2H9M9F8-F1
#
_cell.length_a   1.000
_cell.length_b   1.000
_cell.length_c   1.000
_cell.angle_alpha   90.00
_cell.angle_beta   90.00
_cell.angle_gamma   90.00
#
_symmetry.space_group_name_H-M   'P 1'
#
loop_
_entity.id
_entity.type
_entity.pdbx_description
1 polymer ?
#
loop_
_entity_poly.entity_id
_entity_poly.type
_entity_poly.pdbx_seq_one_letter_code
_entity_poly.pdbx_strand_id
1 'polypeptide(L)'
;YPQLQRSEAVQLPAELQRLPAKSWLHVTLSVQTPSADGFGMYGSGLFIINPPWTLHATLQAVMPLLAARLGRDGQGSFVLEQQAD
;
A
#
# COMPACT_ATOMS: atom_id res chain seq x y z
N TYR A 1 -7.54 -1.00 2.53
CA TYR A 1 -8.14 -1.92 1.56
C TYR A 1 -7.29 -3.18 1.46
N PRO A 2 -7.89 -4.35 1.20
CA PRO A 2 -7.17 -5.62 1.07
C PRO A 2 -6.46 -5.72 -0.29
N GLN A 3 -5.26 -6.30 -0.34
CA GLN A 3 -4.61 -6.69 -1.59
C GLN A 3 -5.00 -8.13 -1.94
N LEU A 4 -5.81 -8.27 -2.98
CA LEU A 4 -6.37 -9.52 -3.50
C LEU A 4 -6.06 -9.64 -4.99
N GLN A 5 -6.07 -10.86 -5.54
CA GLN A 5 -6.02 -11.10 -6.99
C GLN A 5 -7.41 -10.95 -7.63
N ARG A 6 -8.08 -9.84 -7.32
CA ARG A 6 -9.37 -9.45 -7.90
C ARG A 6 -9.19 -8.11 -8.61
N SER A 7 -9.79 -7.98 -9.78
CA SER A 7 -9.68 -6.77 -10.63
C SER A 7 -10.01 -5.49 -9.86
N GLU A 8 -11.07 -5.51 -9.07
CA GLU A 8 -11.56 -4.36 -8.30
C GLU A 8 -10.52 -3.94 -7.25
N ALA A 9 -9.86 -4.90 -6.59
CA ALA A 9 -8.82 -4.62 -5.60
C ALA A 9 -7.54 -4.06 -6.25
N VAL A 10 -7.21 -4.53 -7.46
CA VAL A 10 -6.05 -4.06 -8.23
C VAL A 10 -6.28 -2.66 -8.81
N GLN A 11 -7.50 -2.36 -9.26
CA GLN A 11 -7.84 -1.08 -9.90
C GLN A 11 -8.08 0.05 -8.90
N LEU A 12 -8.60 -0.27 -7.71
CA LEU A 12 -8.98 0.71 -6.69
C LEU A 12 -7.94 1.82 -6.43
N PRO A 13 -6.63 1.54 -6.26
CA PRO A 13 -5.65 2.60 -5.98
C PRO A 13 -5.54 3.62 -7.12
N ALA A 14 -5.50 3.14 -8.37
CA ALA A 14 -5.44 4.00 -9.54
C ALA A 14 -6.71 4.84 -9.70
N GLU A 15 -7.87 4.32 -9.33
CA GLU A 15 -9.13 5.08 -9.31
C GLU A 15 -9.12 6.16 -8.21
N LEU A 16 -8.61 5.84 -7.02
CA LEU A 16 -8.49 6.80 -5.91
C LEU A 16 -7.50 7.93 -6.22
N GLN A 17 -6.39 7.64 -6.91
CA GLN A 17 -5.43 8.65 -7.36
C GLN A 17 -6.02 9.65 -8.37
N ARG A 18 -7.11 9.29 -9.08
CA ARG A 18 -7.79 10.19 -10.02
C ARG A 18 -8.80 11.14 -9.36
N LEU A 19 -9.09 10.96 -8.07
CA LEU A 19 -9.94 11.90 -7.35
C LEU A 19 -9.31 13.30 -7.40
N PRO A 20 -10.12 14.38 -7.49
CA PRO A 20 -9.61 15.76 -7.50
C PRO A 20 -9.18 16.19 -6.09
N ALA A 21 -8.40 15.36 -5.41
CA ALA A 21 -7.80 15.63 -4.12
C ALA A 21 -6.46 16.35 -4.34
N LYS A 22 -6.32 17.46 -3.62
CA LYS A 22 -5.12 18.29 -3.61
C LYS A 22 -3.90 17.56 -3.07
N SER A 23 -4.08 16.85 -1.95
CA SER A 23 -3.06 16.02 -1.35
C SER A 23 -3.60 14.64 -0.95
N TRP A 24 -2.81 13.61 -1.21
CA TRP A 24 -3.08 12.24 -0.81
C TRP A 24 -1.79 11.46 -0.53
N LEU A 25 -1.90 10.40 0.26
CA LEU A 25 -0.84 9.42 0.50
C LEU A 25 -1.39 8.01 0.29
N HIS A 26 -0.64 7.21 -0.45
CA HIS A 26 -0.92 5.80 -0.67
C HIS A 26 0.21 4.96 -0.11
N VAL A 27 -0.14 4.00 0.75
CA VAL A 27 0.82 3.05 1.32
C VAL A 27 0.26 1.64 1.26
N THR A 28 1.10 0.68 0.91
CA THR A 28 0.76 -0.75 0.98
C THR A 28 1.85 -1.52 1.71
N LEU A 29 1.46 -2.62 2.34
CA LEU A 29 2.36 -3.63 2.87
C LEU A 29 1.90 -5.00 2.37
N SER A 30 2.73 -5.63 1.55
CA SER A 30 2.60 -7.02 1.14
C SER A 30 3.51 -7.88 2.00
N VAL A 31 2.97 -8.95 2.58
CA VAL A 31 3.71 -9.87 3.45
C VAL A 31 4.15 -11.13 2.73
N GLN A 32 3.63 -11.38 1.53
CA GLN A 32 4.00 -12.50 0.67
C GLN A 32 3.67 -12.15 -0.78
N THR A 33 4.16 -12.95 -1.73
CA THR A 33 3.71 -12.87 -3.12
C THR A 33 2.25 -13.36 -3.25
N PRO A 34 1.51 -12.90 -4.25
CA PRO A 34 0.20 -13.46 -4.56
C PRO A 34 0.29 -14.98 -4.79
N SER A 35 -0.69 -15.73 -4.28
CA SER A 35 -0.73 -17.19 -4.42
C SER A 35 -0.98 -17.59 -5.88
N ALA A 36 -0.35 -18.68 -6.35
CA ALA A 36 -0.52 -19.17 -7.72
C ALA A 36 -1.97 -19.57 -8.04
N ASP A 37 -2.74 -19.98 -7.03
CA ASP A 37 -4.16 -20.37 -7.15
C ASP A 37 -5.12 -19.17 -7.13
N GLY A 38 -4.62 -17.93 -6.99
CA GLY A 38 -5.46 -16.74 -6.98
C GLY A 38 -6.13 -16.42 -5.64
N PHE A 39 -6.05 -17.31 -4.64
CA PHE A 39 -6.83 -17.19 -3.42
C PHE A 39 -6.07 -16.51 -2.27
N GLY A 40 -6.84 -15.84 -1.40
CA GLY A 40 -6.35 -15.22 -0.18
C GLY A 40 -5.81 -13.80 -0.35
N MET A 41 -5.51 -13.18 0.80
CA MET A 41 -4.97 -11.84 0.91
C MET A 41 -3.46 -11.92 1.13
N TYR A 42 -2.69 -11.21 0.31
CA TYR A 42 -1.22 -11.19 0.41
C TYR A 42 -0.68 -9.89 1.02
N GLY A 43 -1.57 -8.93 1.29
CA GLY A 43 -1.21 -7.64 1.87
C GLY A 43 -2.43 -6.75 2.08
N SER A 44 -2.17 -5.53 2.52
CA SER A 44 -3.20 -4.49 2.64
C SER A 44 -2.61 -3.11 2.37
N GLY A 45 -3.47 -2.14 2.10
CA GLY A 45 -3.06 -0.76 1.87
C GLY A 45 -3.99 0.26 2.50
N LEU A 46 -3.51 1.48 2.61
CA LEU A 46 -4.27 2.66 3.03
C LEU A 46 -4.14 3.73 1.96
N PHE A 47 -5.25 4.40 1.67
CA PHE A 47 -5.28 5.59 0.84
C PHE A 47 -5.85 6.72 1.70
N ILE A 48 -5.05 7.75 1.93
CA ILE A 48 -5.31 8.79 2.92
C ILE A 48 -5.40 10.12 2.19
N ILE A 49 -6.57 10.74 2.22
CA ILE A 49 -6.78 12.10 1.70
C ILE A 49 -6.40 13.11 2.78
N ASN A 50 -5.73 14.19 2.39
CA ASN A 50 -5.22 15.23 3.29
C ASN A 50 -4.38 14.64 4.45
N PRO A 51 -3.33 13.86 4.15
CA PRO A 51 -2.50 13.25 5.17
C PRO A 51 -1.77 14.33 6.00
N PRO A 52 -1.51 14.07 7.30
CA PRO A 52 -0.61 14.92 8.07
C PRO A 52 0.79 14.98 7.45
N TRP A 53 1.41 16.16 7.42
CA TRP A 53 2.70 16.40 6.72
C TRP A 53 3.87 15.52 7.22
N THR A 54 3.83 15.06 8.47
CA THR A 54 4.85 14.17 9.04
C THR A 54 4.66 12.69 8.67
N LEU A 55 3.48 12.31 8.17
CA LEU A 55 3.12 10.91 7.99
C LEU A 55 3.97 10.23 6.92
N HIS A 56 4.21 10.92 5.80
CA HIS A 56 5.06 10.36 4.74
C HIS A 56 6.47 10.07 5.23
N ALA A 57 7.10 11.04 5.91
CA ALA A 57 8.45 10.87 6.45
C ALA A 57 8.50 9.72 7.48
N THR A 58 7.48 9.61 8.32
CA THR A 58 7.35 8.51 9.28
C THR A 58 7.28 7.17 8.56
N LEU A 59 6.40 7.04 7.55
CA LEU A 59 6.23 5.81 6.76
C LEU A 59 7.50 5.46 5.98
N GLN A 60 8.15 6.45 5.38
CA GLN A 60 9.41 6.25 4.66
C GLN A 60 10.49 5.62 5.54
N ALA A 61 10.54 5.99 6.82
CA ALA A 61 11.47 5.41 7.79
C ALA A 61 11.07 4.00 8.26
N VAL A 62 9.78 3.73 8.48
CA VAL A 62 9.33 2.47 9.11
C VAL A 62 8.97 1.36 8.12
N MET A 63 8.51 1.69 6.91
CA MET A 63 8.01 0.70 5.96
C MET A 63 9.06 -0.35 5.53
N PRO A 64 10.35 -0.01 5.30
CA PRO A 64 11.38 -1.01 5.03
C PRO A 64 11.55 -2.01 6.19
N LEU A 65 11.49 -1.53 7.43
CA LEU A 65 11.56 -2.38 8.62
C LEU A 65 10.33 -3.30 8.71
N LEU A 66 9.13 -2.77 8.47
CA LEU A 66 7.90 -3.56 8.50
C LEU A 66 7.90 -4.64 7.42
N ALA A 67 8.29 -4.31 6.18
CA ALA A 67 8.42 -5.29 5.10
C ALA A 67 9.41 -6.41 5.46
N ALA A 68 10.59 -6.05 5.99
CA ALA A 68 11.60 -7.04 6.38
C ALA A 68 11.16 -7.95 7.54
N ARG A 69 10.36 -7.43 8.48
CA ARG A 69 9.98 -8.18 9.70
C ARG A 69 8.67 -8.95 9.57
N LEU A 70 7.75 -8.46 8.76
CA LEU A 70 6.42 -9.05 8.59
C LEU A 70 6.33 -9.88 7.30
N GLY A 71 7.30 -9.75 6.40
CA GLY A 71 7.42 -10.57 5.20
C GLY A 71 7.67 -12.05 5.52
N ARG A 72 6.82 -12.92 4.99
CA ARG A 72 6.99 -14.38 5.00
C ARG A 72 8.02 -14.77 3.96
N ASP A 73 8.91 -15.68 4.32
CA ASP A 73 9.96 -16.21 3.43
C ASP A 73 10.80 -15.11 2.75
N GLY A 74 10.96 -13.96 3.41
CA GLY A 74 11.68 -12.79 2.89
C GLY A 74 10.97 -12.04 1.75
N GLN A 75 9.70 -12.35 1.47
CA GLN A 75 8.92 -11.77 0.37
C GLN A 75 8.12 -10.51 0.76
N GLY A 76 8.50 -9.84 1.84
CA GLY A 76 7.84 -8.61 2.28
C GLY A 76 8.20 -7.43 1.37
N SER A 77 7.20 -6.64 0.97
CA SER A 77 7.40 -5.44 0.16
C SER A 77 6.39 -4.36 0.50
N PHE A 78 6.67 -3.14 0.09
CA PHE A 78 5.78 -2.01 0.32
C PHE A 78 5.76 -1.06 -0.87
N VAL A 79 4.66 -0.32 -1.01
CA VAL A 79 4.54 0.87 -1.86
C VAL A 79 4.33 2.05 -0.94
N LEU A 80 4.97 3.18 -1.24
CA LEU A 80 4.73 4.46 -0.60
C LEU A 80 4.77 5.55 -1.68
N GLU A 81 3.61 6.15 -1.93
CA GLU A 81 3.41 7.21 -2.92
C GLU A 81 2.66 8.37 -2.25
N GLN A 82 2.91 9.59 -2.70
CA GLN A 82 2.16 10.76 -2.24
C GLN A 82 2.00 11.80 -3.35
N GLN A 83 0.95 12.59 -3.21
CA GLN A 83 0.80 13.90 -3.84
C GLN A 83 0.69 14.93 -2.73
N ALA A 84 1.57 15.92 -2.76
CA ALA A 84 1.52 17.10 -1.89
C ALA A 84 1.02 18.29 -2.71
N ASP A 85 0.39 19.26 -2.01
CA ASP A 85 0.03 20.57 -2.58
C ASP A 85 1.26 21.38 -2.99
#